data_AF-A0A9D5LDV7-F1
#
_entry.id   AF-A0A9D5LDV7-F1
#
_cell.length_a   1.000
_cell.length_b   1.000
_cell.length_c   1.000
_cell.angle_alpha   90.00
_cell.angle_beta   90.00
_cell.angle_gamma   90.00
#
_symmetry.space_group_name_H-M   'P 1'
#
loop_
_entity.id
_entity.type
_entity.pdbx_description
1 polymer ?
#
loop_
_entity_poly.entity_id
_entity_poly.type
_entity_poly.pdbx_seq_one_letter_code
_entity_poly.pdbx_strand_id
1 'polypeptide(L)'
;MIPCFLNLGTGELIIIFVVIILLFGAKRIPELARSMGKGISMFKHGMNEAVNQVNEPAADPGKPDGTTPRHTATDDSPSTPDTPAK
;
A
#
# COMPACT_ATOMS: atom_id res chain seq x y z
N MET A 1 47.53 -4.22 10.15
CA MET A 1 46.69 -5.23 10.84
C MET A 1 45.39 -4.59 11.32
N ILE A 2 44.56 -4.06 10.41
CA ILE A 2 43.08 -4.01 10.49
C ILE A 2 42.60 -3.80 9.03
N PRO A 3 42.13 -4.84 8.34
CA PRO A 3 41.54 -4.72 7.00
C PRO A 3 40.03 -5.05 7.03
N CYS A 4 39.26 -4.46 7.96
CA CYS A 4 37.81 -4.73 8.08
C CYS A 4 36.92 -3.49 7.93
N PHE A 5 37.49 -2.27 7.88
CA PHE A 5 36.73 -1.03 7.73
C PHE A 5 36.52 -0.59 6.27
N LEU A 6 37.15 -1.26 5.30
CA LEU A 6 37.05 -0.92 3.87
C LEU A 6 36.10 -1.83 3.09
N ASN A 7 35.48 -2.81 3.74
CA ASN A 7 34.33 -3.49 3.19
C ASN A 7 33.12 -2.77 3.78
N LEU A 8 32.64 -1.71 3.11
CA LEU A 8 31.35 -1.04 3.33
C LEU A 8 30.22 -2.07 3.14
N GLY A 9 30.21 -3.05 4.01
CA GLY A 9 29.43 -4.25 3.98
C GLY A 9 28.38 -4.18 5.06
N THR A 10 27.37 -5.02 4.90
CA THR A 10 26.17 -5.15 5.72
C THR A 10 26.42 -5.06 7.24
N GLY A 11 27.60 -5.45 7.73
CA GLY A 11 27.98 -5.34 9.14
C GLY A 11 28.02 -3.92 9.70
N GLU A 12 28.59 -2.94 8.99
CA GLU A 12 28.67 -1.55 9.47
C GLU A 12 27.28 -0.89 9.46
N LEU A 13 26.49 -1.18 8.41
CA LEU A 13 25.09 -0.77 8.29
C LEU A 13 24.25 -1.33 9.46
N ILE A 14 24.45 -2.60 9.84
CA ILE A 14 23.79 -3.19 11.01
C ILE A 14 24.17 -2.46 12.30
N ILE A 15 25.45 -2.16 12.51
CA ILE A 15 25.90 -1.43 13.73
C ILE A 15 25.25 -0.05 13.81
N ILE A 16 25.25 0.72 12.72
CA ILE A 16 24.60 2.03 12.67
C ILE A 16 23.10 1.90 12.93
N PHE A 17 22.44 0.91 12.32
CA PHE A 17 21.01 0.67 12.50
C PHE A 17 20.67 0.33 13.95
N VAL A 18 21.50 -0.48 14.63
CA VAL A 18 21.35 -0.81 16.05
C VAL A 18 21.48 0.46 16.92
N VAL A 19 22.45 1.33 16.64
CA VAL A 19 22.61 2.60 17.39
C VAL A 19 21.37 3.49 17.21
N ILE A 20 20.86 3.65 15.99
CA ILE A 20 19.65 4.44 15.72
C ILE A 20 18.44 3.83 16.44
N ILE A 21 18.29 2.50 16.43
CA ILE A 21 17.23 1.81 17.19
C ILE A 21 17.36 2.03 18.68
N LEU A 22 18.57 2.11 19.23
CA LEU A 22 18.79 2.37 20.66
C LEU A 22 18.40 3.82 21.04
N LEU A 23 18.72 4.80 20.18
CA LEU A 23 18.43 6.21 20.41
C LEU A 23 16.94 6.56 20.21
N PHE A 24 16.35 6.07 19.12
CA PHE A 24 14.97 6.39 18.74
C PHE A 24 13.96 5.33 19.20
N GLY A 25 14.41 4.11 19.50
CA GLY A 25 13.56 2.97 19.84
C GLY A 25 13.12 2.17 18.62
N ALA A 26 12.99 0.85 18.78
CA ALA A 26 12.57 -0.08 17.72
C ALA A 26 11.17 0.21 17.14
N LYS A 27 10.32 0.96 17.87
CA LYS A 27 8.97 1.33 17.42
C LYS A 27 8.92 2.57 16.54
N ARG A 28 9.89 3.50 16.64
CA ARG A 28 9.83 4.79 15.94
C ARG A 28 10.17 4.70 14.45
N ILE A 29 11.18 3.92 14.09
CA ILE A 29 11.54 3.70 12.68
C ILE A 29 10.37 3.13 11.85
N PRO A 30 9.70 2.03 12.23
CA PRO A 30 8.59 1.48 11.45
C PRO A 30 7.35 2.39 11.46
N GLU A 31 7.14 3.16 12.52
CA GLU A 31 6.06 4.15 12.60
C GLU A 31 6.27 5.31 11.61
N LEU A 32 7.48 5.87 11.57
CA LEU A 32 7.90 6.87 10.59
C LEU A 32 7.87 6.34 9.16
N ALA A 33 8.35 5.11 8.93
CA ALA A 33 8.32 4.49 7.61
C ALA A 33 6.88 4.25 7.11
N ARG A 34 5.95 3.90 8.01
CA ARG A 34 4.52 3.72 7.65
C ARG A 34 3.85 5.04 7.29
N SER A 35 4.08 6.12 8.03
CA SER A 35 3.49 7.43 7.71
C SER A 35 4.11 8.03 6.43
N MET A 36 5.43 7.95 6.30
CA MET A 36 6.16 8.41 5.11
C MET A 36 5.79 7.58 3.87
N GLY A 37 5.68 6.26 4.01
CA GLY A 37 5.31 5.36 2.92
C GLY A 37 3.92 5.62 2.37
N LYS A 38 2.94 5.95 3.22
CA LYS A 38 1.60 6.36 2.77
C LYS A 38 1.66 7.67 1.96
N GLY A 39 2.41 8.66 2.43
CA GLY A 39 2.60 9.94 1.73
C GLY A 39 3.25 9.76 0.36
N ILE A 40 4.34 8.99 0.29
CA ILE A 40 5.04 8.67 -0.97
C ILE A 40 4.13 7.90 -1.92
N SER A 41 3.32 6.94 -1.42
CA SER A 41 2.41 6.15 -2.25
C SER A 41 1.33 7.02 -2.90
N MET A 42 0.71 7.93 -2.12
CA MET A 42 -0.30 8.85 -2.64
C MET A 42 0.31 9.88 -3.59
N PHE A 43 1.52 10.39 -3.28
CA PHE A 43 2.25 11.28 -4.17
C PHE A 43 2.56 10.61 -5.52
N LYS A 44 3.00 9.34 -5.51
CA LYS A 44 3.29 8.60 -6.74
C LYS A 44 2.04 8.31 -7.56
N HIS A 45 0.91 8.01 -6.92
CA HIS A 45 -0.38 7.82 -7.62
C HIS A 45 -0.86 9.12 -8.29
N GLY A 46 -0.88 10.23 -7.54
CA GLY A 46 -1.28 11.52 -8.10
C GLY A 46 -0.34 12.01 -9.21
N MET A 47 0.97 11.76 -9.07
CA MET A 47 1.93 12.09 -10.12
C MET A 47 1.74 11.25 -11.39
N ASN A 48 1.46 9.95 -11.27
CA ASN A 48 1.16 9.10 -12.42
C ASN A 48 -0.14 9.53 -13.13
N GLU A 49 -1.17 9.89 -12.36
CA GLU A 49 -2.43 10.38 -12.92
C GLU A 49 -2.24 11.71 -13.66
N ALA A 50 -1.47 12.64 -13.08
CA ALA A 50 -1.14 13.90 -13.73
C ALA A 50 -0.32 13.71 -15.03
N VAL A 51 0.63 12.76 -15.04
CA VAL A 51 1.44 12.45 -16.23
C VAL A 51 0.59 11.82 -17.34
N ASN A 52 -0.37 10.94 -17.01
CA ASN A 52 -1.29 10.37 -17.99
C ASN A 52 -2.24 11.44 -18.57
N GLN A 53 -2.77 12.35 -17.74
CA GLN A 53 -3.67 13.40 -18.22
C GLN A 53 -2.98 14.47 -19.09
N VAL A 54 -1.66 14.62 -18.99
CA VAL A 54 -0.89 15.53 -19.86
C VAL A 54 -0.55 14.88 -21.22
N ASN A 55 -0.60 13.55 -21.34
CA ASN A 55 -0.24 12.82 -22.57
C ASN A 55 -1.42 12.26 -23.39
N GLU A 56 -2.66 12.30 -22.90
CA GLU A 56 -3.83 11.77 -23.63
C GLU A 56 -4.82 12.86 -24.05
N PRO A 57 -5.06 13.07 -25.36
CA PRO A 57 -6.23 13.79 -25.83
C PRO A 57 -7.47 12.92 -25.56
N ALA A 58 -8.45 13.50 -24.87
CA ALA A 58 -9.74 12.94 -24.49
C ALA A 58 -10.21 11.70 -25.29
N ALA A 59 -10.13 10.52 -24.67
CA ALA A 59 -10.87 9.33 -25.09
C ALA A 59 -11.34 8.52 -23.88
N ASP A 60 -12.62 8.73 -23.56
CA ASP A 60 -13.62 7.79 -23.03
C ASP A 60 -13.27 6.85 -21.84
N PRO A 61 -13.88 7.03 -20.65
CA PRO A 61 -13.76 6.09 -19.54
C PRO A 61 -14.70 4.89 -19.75
N GLY A 62 -14.27 3.95 -20.61
CA GLY A 62 -14.82 2.61 -20.71
C GLY A 62 -14.14 1.64 -19.72
N LYS A 63 -14.93 1.19 -18.73
CA LYS A 63 -14.74 0.08 -17.76
C LYS A 63 -13.87 -1.11 -18.22
N PRO A 64 -13.26 -1.91 -17.29
CA PRO A 64 -14.01 -3.04 -16.72
C PRO A 64 -13.71 -3.40 -15.23
N ASP A 65 -14.68 -4.08 -14.62
CA ASP A 65 -14.72 -4.59 -13.24
C ASP A 65 -13.67 -5.67 -12.91
N GLY A 66 -13.35 -5.84 -11.60
CA GLY A 66 -12.93 -7.14 -11.08
C GLY A 66 -12.32 -7.18 -9.67
N THR A 67 -13.10 -7.66 -8.69
CA THR A 67 -12.69 -8.48 -7.51
C THR A 67 -12.80 -7.85 -6.09
N THR A 68 -14.01 -7.98 -5.53
CA THR A 68 -14.34 -8.51 -4.16
C THR A 68 -14.09 -7.67 -2.89
N PRO A 69 -15.17 -7.19 -2.25
CA PRO A 69 -15.36 -7.29 -0.80
C PRO A 69 -16.28 -8.48 -0.49
N ARG A 70 -15.71 -9.52 0.13
CA ARG A 70 -16.43 -10.63 0.72
C ARG A 70 -17.06 -10.17 2.05
N HIS A 71 -18.33 -9.79 2.00
CA HIS A 71 -19.30 -9.80 3.10
C HIS A 71 -20.64 -10.01 2.37
N THR A 72 -21.26 -11.19 2.38
CA THR A 72 -22.00 -11.74 3.52
C THR A 72 -22.23 -13.23 3.30
N ALA A 73 -21.83 -14.06 4.28
CA ALA A 73 -22.24 -15.45 4.36
C ALA A 73 -23.02 -15.64 5.66
N THR A 74 -24.34 -15.45 5.61
CA THR A 74 -25.37 -16.08 6.47
C THR A 74 -26.71 -15.75 5.77
N ASP A 75 -27.26 -16.69 5.01
CA ASP A 75 -28.40 -17.51 5.44
C ASP A 75 -29.72 -16.74 5.25
N ASP A 76 -30.39 -16.95 4.11
CA ASP A 76 -31.70 -17.61 4.12
C ASP A 76 -32.08 -18.04 2.70
N SER A 77 -32.67 -19.22 2.63
CA SER A 77 -33.01 -20.01 1.45
C SER A 77 -34.27 -19.47 0.75
N PRO A 78 -34.59 -19.93 -0.48
CA PRO A 78 -35.44 -19.26 -1.43
C PRO A 78 -36.94 -19.59 -1.25
N SER A 79 -37.76 -18.87 -2.02
CA SER A 79 -39.12 -19.17 -2.48
C SER A 79 -40.31 -18.81 -1.57
N THR A 80 -40.98 -17.71 -1.91
CA THR A 80 -42.39 -17.75 -2.38
C THR A 80 -42.62 -16.64 -3.42
N PRO A 81 -43.15 -16.96 -4.62
CA PRO A 81 -43.57 -15.97 -5.61
C PRO A 81 -44.82 -15.23 -5.15
N ASP A 82 -44.83 -13.92 -5.38
CA ASP A 82 -45.98 -13.04 -5.25
C ASP A 82 -47.22 -13.60 -5.98
N THR A 83 -48.35 -13.68 -5.30
CA THR A 83 -49.66 -13.71 -5.96
C THR A 83 -50.45 -12.47 -5.55
N PRO A 84 -50.73 -11.53 -6.48
CA PRO A 84 -51.61 -10.42 -6.23
C PRO A 84 -53.05 -10.84 -6.59
N ALA A 85 -53.94 -10.95 -5.60
CA ALA A 85 -55.37 -11.09 -5.84
C ALA A 85 -56.18 -10.69 -4.62
N LYS A 86 -56.54 -9.40 -4.50
CA LYS A 86 -57.89 -8.87 -4.78
C LYS A 86 -58.06 -7.47 -4.17
#